data_AF-A0A6B0TZ91-F1
#
_entry.id   AF-A0A6B0TZ91-F1
#
_cell.length_a   1.000
_cell.length_b   1.000
_cell.length_c   1.000
_cell.angle_alpha   90.00
_cell.angle_beta   90.00
_cell.angle_gamma   90.00
#
_symmetry.space_group_name_H-M   'P 1'
#
loop_
_entity.id
_entity.type
_entity.pdbx_description
1 polymer ?
#
loop_
_entity_poly.entity_id
_entity_poly.type
_entity_poly.pdbx_seq_one_letter_code
_entity_poly.pdbx_strand_id
1 'polypeptide(L)'
;MDSTTRRTGLTDLLVYTGSLLLIVYFTYAALQGEYGLFRLFMVEAKEQALIDELESLQADRAVIANKTKRLSNSYLDLDLLDEQARRILGMARGDEIVIR
;
A
#
# COMPACT_ATOMS: atom_id res chain seq x y z
N MET A 1 3.20 51.82 -57.39
CA MET A 1 2.53 50.62 -57.94
C MET A 1 2.62 49.54 -56.88
N ASP A 2 1.72 49.61 -55.89
CA ASP A 2 1.70 48.65 -54.77
C ASP A 2 0.58 47.63 -54.99
N SER A 3 0.97 46.39 -55.24
CA SER A 3 0.05 45.26 -55.33
C SER A 3 0.70 44.01 -54.74
N THR A 4 0.92 43.99 -53.43
CA THR A 4 1.55 42.85 -52.72
C THR A 4 0.93 42.55 -51.35
N THR A 5 -0.36 42.83 -51.13
CA THR A 5 -0.97 42.65 -49.78
C THR A 5 -2.32 41.93 -49.77
N ARG A 6 -2.51 40.88 -50.58
CA ARG A 6 -3.75 40.07 -50.54
C ARG A 6 -3.60 38.56 -50.43
N ARG A 7 -2.39 38.00 -50.43
CA ARG A 7 -2.20 36.53 -50.33
C ARG A 7 -1.83 36.01 -48.94
N THR A 8 -1.43 36.87 -48.00
CA THR A 8 -1.00 36.47 -46.65
C THR A 8 -2.15 36.04 -45.74
N GLY A 9 -3.33 36.67 -45.83
CA GLY A 9 -4.42 36.42 -44.87
C GLY A 9 -4.92 34.97 -44.82
N LEU A 10 -4.92 34.25 -45.94
CA LEU A 10 -5.39 32.85 -45.98
C LEU A 10 -4.32 31.89 -45.44
N THR A 11 -3.04 32.17 -45.72
CA THR A 11 -1.92 31.41 -45.15
C THR A 11 -1.80 31.63 -43.65
N ASP A 12 -1.93 32.88 -43.19
CA ASP A 12 -1.90 33.22 -41.76
C ASP A 12 -3.05 32.54 -41.01
N LEU A 13 -4.28 32.56 -41.57
CA LEU A 13 -5.43 31.87 -40.98
C LEU A 13 -5.21 30.35 -40.87
N LEU A 14 -4.65 29.72 -41.89
CA LEU A 14 -4.34 28.29 -41.86
C LEU A 14 -3.26 27.97 -40.82
N VAL A 15 -2.24 28.81 -40.70
CA VAL A 15 -1.17 28.64 -39.70
C VAL A 15 -1.72 28.81 -38.29
N TYR A 16 -2.55 29.84 -38.03
CA TYR A 16 -3.17 30.04 -36.73
C TYR A 16 -4.16 28.95 -36.36
N THR A 17 -4.95 28.47 -37.33
CA THR A 17 -5.89 27.38 -37.08
C THR A 17 -5.14 26.07 -36.82
N GLY A 18 -4.10 25.79 -37.60
CA GLY A 18 -3.25 24.61 -37.42
C GLY A 18 -2.50 24.63 -36.08
N SER A 19 -1.97 25.78 -35.67
CA SER A 19 -1.30 25.92 -34.37
C SER A 19 -2.27 25.75 -33.20
N LEU A 20 -3.49 26.30 -33.30
CA LEU A 20 -4.53 26.09 -32.30
C LEU A 20 -4.89 24.60 -32.15
N LEU A 21 -5.08 23.90 -33.28
CA LEU A 21 -5.37 22.47 -33.28
C LEU A 21 -4.23 21.65 -32.67
N LEU A 22 -2.97 22.00 -32.96
CA LEU A 22 -1.80 21.36 -32.36
C LEU A 22 -1.75 21.59 -30.85
N ILE A 23 -2.00 22.82 -30.37
CA ILE A 23 -2.03 23.12 -28.92
C ILE A 23 -3.12 22.28 -28.23
N VAL A 24 -4.32 22.23 -28.80
CA VAL A 24 -5.42 21.41 -28.26
C VAL A 24 -5.05 19.93 -28.25
N TYR A 25 -4.50 19.41 -29.34
CA TYR A 25 -4.06 18.03 -29.45
C TYR A 25 -2.98 17.68 -28.42
N PHE A 26 -1.95 18.51 -28.28
CA PHE A 26 -0.88 18.30 -27.31
C PHE A 26 -1.39 18.42 -25.87
N THR A 27 -2.29 19.35 -25.59
CA THR A 27 -2.92 19.47 -24.26
C THR A 27 -3.73 18.22 -23.95
N TYR A 28 -4.52 17.72 -24.90
CA TYR A 28 -5.28 16.49 -24.77
C TYR A 28 -4.36 15.25 -24.61
N ALA A 29 -3.30 15.14 -25.41
CA ALA A 29 -2.33 14.06 -25.33
C ALA A 29 -1.52 14.10 -24.02
N ALA A 30 -1.25 15.28 -23.46
CA ALA A 30 -0.62 15.42 -22.15
C ALA A 30 -1.56 15.02 -21.01
N LEU A 31 -2.88 15.20 -21.19
CA LEU A 31 -3.91 14.80 -20.22
C LEU A 31 -4.21 13.29 -20.26
N GLN A 32 -4.27 12.68 -21.45
CA GLN A 32 -4.52 11.23 -21.62
C GLN A 32 -3.26 10.37 -21.65
N GLY A 33 -2.07 10.97 -21.81
CA GLY A 33 -0.82 10.23 -21.85
C GLY A 33 -0.52 9.58 -20.50
N GLU A 34 0.05 8.38 -20.55
CA GLU A 34 0.54 7.60 -19.39
C GLU A 34 1.62 8.33 -18.54
N TYR A 35 1.98 9.56 -18.91
CA TYR A 35 2.96 10.45 -18.27
C TYR A 35 2.36 11.79 -17.82
N GLY A 36 1.02 11.95 -17.84
CA GLY A 36 0.36 13.14 -17.31
C GLY A 36 0.60 13.30 -15.80
N LEU A 37 0.53 14.54 -15.30
CA LEU A 37 0.74 14.93 -13.89
C LEU A 37 -0.01 14.04 -12.87
N PHE A 38 -1.10 13.39 -13.28
CA PHE A 38 -1.85 12.41 -12.50
C PHE A 38 -1.03 11.22 -12.01
N ARG A 39 0.02 10.78 -12.72
CA ARG A 39 0.80 9.61 -12.31
C ARG A 39 1.66 9.89 -11.08
N LEU A 40 2.16 11.12 -10.92
CA LEU A 40 2.88 11.53 -9.71
C LEU A 40 1.98 11.43 -8.48
N PHE A 41 0.77 12.00 -8.56
CA PHE A 41 -0.21 11.91 -7.47
C PHE A 41 -0.63 10.48 -7.15
N MET A 42 -0.81 9.64 -8.17
CA MET A 42 -1.15 8.22 -7.94
C MET A 42 0.00 7.41 -7.35
N VAL A 43 1.25 7.71 -7.71
CA VAL A 43 2.42 7.02 -7.16
C VAL A 43 2.62 7.41 -5.70
N GLU A 44 2.53 8.70 -5.38
CA GLU A 44 2.68 9.21 -4.02
C GLU A 44 1.56 8.70 -3.09
N ALA A 45 0.31 8.66 -3.58
CA ALA A 45 -0.80 8.07 -2.83
C ALA A 45 -0.62 6.56 -2.60
N LYS A 46 -0.07 5.83 -3.58
CA LYS A 46 0.24 4.40 -3.44
C LYS A 46 1.37 4.18 -2.43
N GLU A 47 2.42 4.99 -2.51
CA GLU A 47 3.54 4.92 -1.57
C GLU A 47 3.07 5.06 -0.13
N GLN A 48 2.23 6.06 0.15
CA GLN A 48 1.68 6.26 1.49
C GLN A 48 0.83 5.07 1.95
N ALA A 49 -0.05 4.55 1.08
CA ALA A 49 -0.89 3.40 1.41
C ALA A 49 -0.07 2.13 1.69
N LEU A 50 1.01 1.90 0.94
CA LEU A 50 1.92 0.78 1.14
C LEU A 50 2.73 0.91 2.44
N ILE A 51 3.11 2.12 2.84
CA ILE A 51 3.79 2.38 4.12
C ILE A 51 2.85 2.04 5.28
N ASP A 52 1.60 2.50 5.23
CA ASP A 52 0.59 2.23 6.27
C ASP A 52 0.30 0.72 6.38
N GLU A 53 0.19 0.02 5.25
CA GLU A 53 0.01 -1.44 5.22
C GLU A 53 1.23 -2.16 5.82
N LEU A 54 2.45 -1.73 5.48
CA LEU A 54 3.67 -2.30 6.00
C LEU A 54 3.77 -2.14 7.52
N GLU A 55 3.45 -0.96 8.06
CA GLU A 55 3.42 -0.72 9.50
C GLU A 55 2.44 -1.66 10.21
N SER A 56 1.24 -1.83 9.65
CA SER A 56 0.23 -2.74 10.20
C SER A 56 0.73 -4.20 10.24
N LEU A 57 1.36 -4.66 9.15
CA LEU A 57 1.89 -6.02 9.05
C LEU A 57 3.10 -6.24 9.96
N GLN A 58 3.91 -5.21 10.18
CA GLN A 58 5.01 -5.25 11.13
C GLN A 58 4.51 -5.37 12.56
N ALA A 59 3.46 -4.62 12.93
CA ALA A 59 2.81 -4.73 14.23
C ALA A 59 2.25 -6.15 14.46
N ASP A 60 1.54 -6.71 13.47
CA ASP A 60 1.02 -8.08 13.55
C ASP A 60 2.11 -9.13 13.68
N ARG A 61 3.19 -8.98 12.89
CA ARG A 61 4.37 -9.83 13.01
C ARG A 61 5.00 -9.74 14.39
N ALA A 62 5.10 -8.55 14.97
CA ALA A 62 5.65 -8.38 16.32
C ALA A 62 4.80 -9.11 17.38
N VAL A 63 3.47 -9.03 17.25
CA VAL A 63 2.54 -9.74 18.14
C VAL A 63 2.72 -11.25 18.02
N ILE A 64 2.74 -11.79 16.80
CA ILE A 64 2.90 -13.23 16.56
C ILE A 64 4.30 -13.69 16.99
N ALA A 65 5.35 -12.94 16.66
CA ALA A 65 6.71 -13.24 17.08
C ALA A 65 6.85 -13.27 18.61
N ASN A 66 6.18 -12.36 19.33
CA ASN A 66 6.14 -12.37 20.79
C ASN A 66 5.41 -13.61 21.31
N LYS A 67 4.25 -13.96 20.76
CA LYS A 67 3.52 -15.19 21.12
C LYS A 67 4.36 -16.44 20.88
N THR A 68 4.99 -16.55 19.71
CA THR A 68 5.89 -17.67 19.37
C THR A 68 7.11 -17.71 20.28
N LYS A 69 7.69 -16.56 20.63
CA LYS A 69 8.81 -16.48 21.59
C LYS A 69 8.39 -16.92 22.99
N ARG A 70 7.16 -16.60 23.42
CA ARG A 70 6.63 -17.04 24.73
C ARG A 70 6.23 -18.51 24.74
N LEU A 71 5.88 -19.07 23.59
CA LEU A 71 5.60 -20.50 23.39
C LEU A 71 6.87 -21.32 23.09
N SER A 72 8.00 -20.65 22.83
CA SER A 72 9.29 -21.29 22.61
C SER A 72 9.82 -21.91 23.91
N ASN A 73 10.38 -23.11 23.79
CA ASN A 73 10.91 -23.97 24.87
C ASN A 73 11.88 -23.30 25.87
N SER A 74 12.43 -22.11 25.58
CA SER A 74 13.29 -21.39 26.52
C SER A 74 12.52 -20.50 27.52
N TYR A 75 11.22 -20.29 27.30
CA TYR A 75 10.33 -19.49 28.16
C TYR A 75 9.01 -20.20 28.50
N LEU A 76 8.74 -21.34 27.84
CA LEU A 76 7.63 -22.21 28.14
C LEU A 76 8.04 -23.14 29.28
N ASP A 77 7.69 -22.75 30.50
CA ASP A 77 7.89 -23.57 31.68
C ASP A 77 7.00 -24.81 31.58
N LEU A 78 7.59 -25.92 31.11
CA LEU A 78 6.92 -27.20 30.93
C LEU A 78 6.23 -27.68 32.21
N ASP A 79 6.76 -27.30 33.38
CA ASP A 79 6.16 -27.62 34.67
C ASP A 79 4.84 -26.84 34.89
N LEU A 80 4.76 -25.57 34.50
CA LEU A 80 3.51 -24.78 34.55
C LEU A 80 2.48 -25.24 33.51
N LEU A 81 2.93 -25.78 32.38
CA LEU A 81 2.05 -26.37 31.37
C LEU A 81 1.49 -27.71 31.85
N ASP A 82 2.30 -28.56 32.48
CA ASP A 82 1.86 -29.82 33.07
C ASP A 82 0.93 -29.56 34.26
N GLU A 83 1.20 -28.55 35.09
CA GLU A 83 0.28 -28.11 36.14
C GLU A 83 -1.07 -27.63 35.59
N GLN A 84 -1.09 -26.78 34.56
CA GLN A 84 -2.36 -26.33 33.95
C GLN A 84 -3.08 -27.47 33.23
N ALA A 85 -2.36 -28.34 32.54
CA ALA A 85 -2.93 -29.53 31.91
C ALA A 85 -3.55 -30.46 32.96
N ARG A 86 -2.88 -30.68 34.09
CA ARG A 86 -3.37 -31.52 35.20
C ARG A 86 -4.57 -30.89 35.90
N ARG A 87 -4.61 -29.56 36.01
CA ARG A 87 -5.72 -28.78 36.60
C ARG A 87 -6.97 -28.74 35.72
N ILE A 88 -6.80 -28.66 34.39
CA ILE A 88 -7.91 -28.56 33.42
C ILE A 88 -8.41 -29.93 32.98
N LEU A 89 -7.52 -30.90 32.75
CA LEU A 89 -7.86 -32.24 32.26
C LEU A 89 -8.23 -33.23 33.38
N GLY A 90 -8.18 -32.80 34.65
CA GLY A 90 -8.64 -33.63 35.77
C GLY A 90 -7.87 -34.94 35.96
N MET A 91 -6.65 -35.04 35.45
CA MET A 91 -5.75 -36.19 35.66
C MET A 91 -4.99 -36.06 37.00
N ALA A 92 -5.67 -35.59 38.05
CA ALA A 92 -5.29 -35.96 39.39
C ALA A 92 -5.76 -37.40 39.58
N ARG A 93 -4.82 -38.34 39.50
CA ARG A 93 -5.05 -39.74 39.84
C ARG A 93 -5.81 -39.79 41.18
N GLY A 94 -6.99 -40.39 41.18
CA GLY A 94 -7.95 -40.39 42.29
C GLY A 94 -7.53 -41.19 43.53
N ASP A 95 -6.23 -41.27 43.84
CA ASP A 95 -5.66 -42.16 44.86
C ASP A 95 -4.70 -41.47 45.85
N GLU A 96 -4.62 -40.14 45.89
CA GLU A 96 -3.87 -39.47 46.97
C GLU A 96 -4.78 -39.11 48.16
N ILE A 97 -4.68 -39.96 49.17
CA ILE A 97 -5.31 -39.83 50.49
C ILE A 97 -4.65 -38.66 51.23
N VAL A 98 -5.40 -37.58 51.48
CA VAL A 98 -4.99 -36.53 52.43
C VAL A 98 -5.24 -37.05 53.85
N ILE A 99 -4.16 -37.36 54.56
CA ILE A 99 -4.19 -37.69 55.99
C ILE A 99 -4.17 -36.40 56.81
N ARG A 100 -5.30 -36.18 57.49
CA ARG A 100 -5.61 -35.39 58.70
C ARG A 100 -5.21 -33.91 58.78
#